data_AF-A0AAV5WCJ9-F1
#
_entry.id   AF-A0AAV5WCJ9-F1
#
_cell.length_a   1.000
_cell.length_b   1.000
_cell.length_c   1.000
_cell.angle_alpha   90.00
_cell.angle_beta   90.00
_cell.angle_gamma   90.00
#
_symmetry.space_group_name_H-M   'P 1'
#
loop_
_entity.id
_entity.type
_entity.pdbx_description
1 polymer ?
#
loop_
_entity_poly.entity_id
_entity_poly.type
_entity_poly.pdbx_seq_one_letter_code
_entity_poly.pdbx_strand_id
1 'polypeptide(L)'
;RMSLGSFDRVDRDKKTADILKQIGSTMQIRYKNGGFIVLASDSEPPLFIQSAMYNAIMGDELDTVVRITKGHEMIIYDEQFFNLILQQAFEYGEKVLYEIKELLITRVSFSKGWGEAYDRKSILGCNVWVEINLPNPMKKIDSVS
;
A
#
# COMPACT_ATOMS: atom_id res chain seq x y z
N ARG A 1 -16.63 -43.88 4.59
CA ARG A 1 -16.57 -42.62 3.80
C ARG A 1 -16.23 -41.50 4.78
N MET A 2 -15.00 -40.97 4.73
CA MET A 2 -14.52 -39.91 5.64
C MET A 2 -14.61 -38.57 4.91
N SER A 3 -15.15 -37.57 5.60
CA SER A 3 -15.39 -36.22 5.11
C SER A 3 -14.11 -35.37 5.15
N LEU A 4 -13.67 -34.90 3.97
CA LEU A 4 -12.58 -33.92 3.77
C LEU A 4 -13.07 -32.50 4.11
N GLY A 5 -13.29 -32.20 5.39
CA GLY A 5 -13.81 -30.89 5.84
C GLY A 5 -12.89 -30.13 6.81
N SER A 6 -11.85 -30.77 7.34
CA SER A 6 -11.06 -30.23 8.46
C SER A 6 -9.57 -30.06 8.17
N PHE A 7 -9.07 -30.52 7.02
CA PHE A 7 -7.65 -30.39 6.65
C PHE A 7 -7.29 -29.03 6.01
N ASP A 8 -8.25 -28.31 5.42
CA ASP A 8 -7.96 -27.12 4.61
C ASP A 8 -7.74 -25.81 5.39
N ARG A 9 -8.15 -25.73 6.67
CA ARG A 9 -8.04 -24.49 7.45
C ARG A 9 -6.66 -24.35 8.08
N VAL A 10 -6.16 -25.41 8.70
CA VAL A 10 -4.82 -25.42 9.34
C VAL A 10 -3.69 -25.28 8.31
N ASP A 11 -3.85 -25.87 7.13
CA ASP A 11 -2.86 -25.76 6.05
C ASP A 11 -2.89 -24.39 5.35
N ARG A 12 -4.07 -23.73 5.28
CA ARG A 12 -4.20 -22.33 4.86
C ARG A 12 -3.58 -21.37 5.86
N ASP A 13 -3.77 -21.59 7.15
CA ASP A 13 -3.21 -20.74 8.20
C ASP A 13 -1.68 -20.83 8.21
N LYS A 14 -1.10 -22.02 8.00
CA LYS A 14 0.35 -22.21 7.84
C LYS A 14 0.90 -21.54 6.58
N LYS A 15 0.29 -21.78 5.41
CA LYS A 15 0.68 -21.12 4.14
C LYS A 15 0.58 -19.60 4.25
N THR A 16 -0.44 -19.08 4.91
CA THR A 16 -0.61 -17.64 5.14
C THR A 16 0.48 -17.10 6.07
N ALA A 17 0.80 -17.79 7.16
CA ALA A 17 1.87 -17.40 8.06
C ALA A 17 3.25 -17.40 7.37
N ASP A 18 3.53 -18.40 6.54
CA ASP A 18 4.77 -18.49 5.76
C ASP A 18 4.86 -17.36 4.72
N ILE A 19 3.75 -17.07 4.03
CA ILE A 19 3.66 -15.93 3.10
C ILE A 19 3.88 -14.61 3.85
N LEU A 20 3.25 -14.40 5.01
CA LEU A 20 3.41 -13.19 5.81
C LEU A 20 4.84 -13.03 6.33
N LYS A 21 5.48 -14.13 6.74
CA LYS A 21 6.89 -14.15 7.15
C LYS A 21 7.81 -13.80 5.98
N GLN A 22 7.54 -14.35 4.80
CA GLN A 22 8.26 -14.02 3.58
C GLN A 22 8.05 -12.55 3.20
N ILE A 23 6.82 -12.04 3.27
CA ILE A 23 6.50 -10.63 3.03
C ILE A 23 7.30 -9.73 3.97
N GLY A 24 7.33 -10.05 5.27
CA GLY A 24 8.10 -9.32 6.28
C GLY A 24 9.62 -9.33 6.05
N SER A 25 10.15 -10.34 5.34
CA SER A 25 11.56 -10.37 4.90
C SER A 25 11.82 -9.64 3.58
N THR A 26 10.78 -9.30 2.81
CA THR A 26 10.91 -8.72 1.46
C THR A 26 10.74 -7.21 1.41
N MET A 27 10.01 -6.63 2.36
CA MET A 27 9.87 -5.17 2.47
C MET A 27 9.87 -4.72 3.92
N GLN A 28 10.29 -3.47 4.12
CA GLN A 28 10.27 -2.81 5.42
C GLN A 28 9.55 -1.48 5.33
N ILE A 29 8.65 -1.21 6.28
CA ILE A 29 8.05 0.10 6.47
C ILE A 29 8.82 0.80 7.59
N ARG A 30 9.35 1.99 7.31
CA ARG A 30 10.21 2.74 8.24
C ARG A 30 9.70 4.17 8.41
N TYR A 31 9.64 4.61 9.67
CA TYR A 31 9.45 6.02 10.01
C TYR A 31 10.79 6.74 9.90
N LYS A 32 10.81 7.87 9.18
CA LYS A 32 11.98 8.74 9.08
C LYS A 32 11.71 10.07 9.79
N ASN A 33 12.80 10.72 10.21
CA ASN A 33 12.74 12.06 10.79
C ASN A 33 12.03 13.02 9.82
N GLY A 34 11.17 13.90 10.35
CA GLY A 34 10.42 14.87 9.54
C GLY A 34 9.01 14.42 9.13
N GLY A 35 8.49 13.30 9.65
CA GLY A 35 7.11 12.89 9.43
C GLY A 35 6.89 11.99 8.20
N PHE A 36 7.97 11.48 7.60
CA PHE A 36 7.88 10.59 6.45
C PHE A 36 7.74 9.12 6.86
N ILE A 37 6.95 8.37 6.11
CA ILE A 37 6.95 6.91 6.15
C ILE A 37 7.42 6.41 4.79
N VAL A 38 8.44 5.55 4.80
CA VAL A 38 8.96 4.93 3.58
C VAL A 38 8.71 3.44 3.56
N LEU A 39 8.52 2.90 2.37
CA LEU A 39 8.57 1.47 2.08
C LEU A 39 9.88 1.17 1.37
N ALA A 40 10.71 0.32 1.95
CA ALA A 40 11.97 -0.15 1.37
C ALA A 40 11.85 -1.61 0.92
N SER A 41 12.43 -1.93 -0.24
CA SER A 41 12.46 -3.29 -0.77
C SER A 41 13.78 -3.99 -0.46
N ASP A 42 13.71 -5.11 0.25
CA ASP A 42 14.80 -6.08 0.42
C ASP A 42 14.62 -7.32 -0.49
N SER A 43 13.51 -7.36 -1.23
CA SER A 43 13.12 -8.44 -2.13
C SER A 43 14.08 -8.58 -3.33
N GLU A 44 14.47 -9.82 -3.65
CA GLU A 44 15.19 -10.14 -4.89
C GLU A 44 14.30 -9.92 -6.15
N PRO A 45 13.07 -10.48 -6.23
CA PRO A 45 12.10 -10.02 -7.22
C PRO A 45 11.66 -8.57 -6.98
N PRO A 46 11.37 -7.79 -8.04
CA PRO A 46 10.84 -6.45 -7.87
C PRO A 46 9.47 -6.46 -7.20
N LEU A 47 9.22 -5.39 -6.44
CA LEU A 47 7.89 -5.06 -5.92
C LEU A 47 7.23 -4.07 -6.87
N PHE A 48 5.91 -4.16 -6.96
CA PHE A 48 5.08 -3.25 -7.74
C PHE A 48 4.15 -2.55 -6.75
N ILE A 49 4.18 -1.23 -6.73
CA ILE A 49 3.57 -0.44 -5.67
C ILE A 49 2.71 0.65 -6.28
N GLN A 50 1.47 0.73 -5.82
CA GLN A 50 0.59 1.85 -6.05
C GLN A 50 0.46 2.61 -4.73
N SER A 51 1.01 3.81 -4.68
CA SER A 51 0.84 4.72 -3.54
C SER A 51 0.34 6.05 -4.11
N ALA A 52 -0.93 6.36 -3.86
CA ALA A 52 -1.54 7.59 -4.36
C ALA A 52 -0.81 8.83 -3.80
N MET A 53 -0.33 8.76 -2.56
CA MET A 53 0.55 9.78 -1.97
C MET A 53 1.81 9.99 -2.79
N TYR A 54 2.55 8.92 -3.09
CA TYR A 54 3.80 9.02 -3.85
C TYR A 54 3.55 9.61 -5.24
N ASN A 55 2.54 9.09 -5.94
CA ASN A 55 2.20 9.53 -7.28
C ASN A 55 1.78 11.01 -7.29
N ALA A 56 0.98 11.44 -6.31
CA ALA A 56 0.61 12.85 -6.15
C ALA A 56 1.84 13.76 -5.93
N ILE A 57 2.81 13.33 -5.13
CA ILE A 57 4.07 14.06 -4.90
C ILE A 57 4.89 14.16 -6.19
N MET A 58 4.92 13.10 -7.00
CA MET A 58 5.66 13.05 -8.26
C MET A 58 4.94 13.74 -9.42
N GLY A 59 3.65 14.05 -9.27
CA GLY A 59 2.82 14.63 -10.33
C GLY A 59 2.28 13.61 -11.34
N ASP A 60 2.26 12.32 -10.96
CA ASP A 60 1.73 11.21 -11.75
C ASP A 60 0.24 10.95 -11.43
N GLU A 61 -0.42 10.12 -12.25
CA GLU A 61 -1.79 9.65 -11.98
C GLU A 61 -1.83 8.80 -10.70
N LEU A 62 -2.84 8.99 -9.86
CA LEU A 62 -2.92 8.39 -8.52
C LEU A 62 -2.90 6.85 -8.52
N ASP A 63 -3.33 6.22 -9.61
CA ASP A 63 -3.35 4.77 -9.79
C ASP A 63 -2.12 4.20 -10.49
N THR A 64 -1.12 5.04 -10.80
CA THR A 64 0.16 4.62 -11.37
C THR A 64 0.84 3.58 -10.47
N VAL A 65 1.33 2.50 -11.11
CA VAL A 65 2.05 1.43 -10.44
C VAL A 65 3.54 1.56 -10.70
N VAL A 66 4.28 1.86 -9.64
CA VAL A 66 5.73 2.04 -9.66
C VAL A 66 6.42 0.73 -9.32
N ARG A 67 7.42 0.37 -10.14
CA ARG A 67 8.26 -0.80 -9.91
C ARG A 67 9.48 -0.40 -9.07
N ILE A 68 9.68 -1.04 -7.92
CA ILE A 68 10.89 -0.87 -7.10
C ILE A 68 11.69 -2.16 -7.01
N THR A 69 13.01 -2.04 -6.99
CA THR A 69 13.94 -3.18 -6.87
C THR A 69 14.63 -3.17 -5.51
N LYS A 70 15.35 -4.26 -5.20
CA LYS A 70 16.15 -4.37 -3.97
C LYS A 70 17.00 -3.12 -3.70
N GLY A 71 17.02 -2.68 -2.44
CA GLY A 71 17.78 -1.52 -1.98
C GLY A 71 17.12 -0.17 -2.24
N HIS A 72 16.01 -0.12 -2.98
CA HIS A 72 15.28 1.12 -3.23
C HIS A 72 14.17 1.33 -2.19
N GLU A 73 13.81 2.59 -1.99
CA GLU A 73 12.74 3.00 -1.10
C GLU A 73 11.82 4.00 -1.78
N MET A 74 10.57 4.03 -1.32
CA MET A 74 9.51 4.90 -1.79
C MET A 74 8.87 5.59 -0.58
N ILE A 75 8.61 6.89 -0.70
CA ILE A 75 7.82 7.62 0.30
C ILE A 75 6.36 7.23 0.10
N ILE A 76 5.77 6.56 1.10
CA ILE A 76 4.35 6.16 1.08
C ILE A 76 3.49 7.10 1.92
N TYR A 77 4.11 7.98 2.70
CA TYR A 77 3.45 9.04 3.46
C TYR A 77 4.40 10.22 3.70
N ASP A 78 3.89 11.42 3.51
CA ASP A 78 4.52 12.69 3.88
C ASP A 78 3.52 13.49 4.72
N GLU A 79 3.87 13.74 5.98
CA GLU A 79 3.02 14.49 6.90
C GLU A 79 2.74 15.94 6.45
N GLN A 80 3.73 16.61 5.86
CA GLN A 80 3.58 18.00 5.44
C GLN A 80 2.66 18.09 4.23
N PHE A 81 2.88 17.22 3.24
CA PHE A 81 2.01 17.12 2.08
C PHE A 81 0.58 16.74 2.48
N PHE A 82 0.43 15.75 3.36
CA PHE A 82 -0.88 15.35 3.87
C PHE A 82 -1.62 16.51 4.55
N ASN A 83 -0.94 17.28 5.41
CA ASN A 83 -1.54 18.43 6.09
C ASN A 83 -1.96 19.53 5.11
N LEU A 84 -1.17 19.77 4.05
CA LEU A 84 -1.50 20.74 3.02
C LEU A 84 -2.79 20.36 2.27
N ILE A 85 -2.89 19.11 1.82
CA ILE A 85 -4.09 18.61 1.14
C ILE A 85 -5.29 18.58 2.08
N LEU A 86 -5.09 18.19 3.34
CA LEU A 86 -6.14 18.20 4.36
C LEU A 86 -6.68 19.62 4.60
N GLN A 87 -5.81 20.62 4.69
CA GLN A 87 -6.21 22.02 4.83
C GLN A 87 -7.07 22.47 3.64
N GLN A 88 -6.65 22.15 2.41
CA GLN A 88 -7.42 22.47 1.21
C GLN A 88 -8.78 21.78 1.21
N ALA A 89 -8.87 20.51 1.61
CA ALA A 89 -10.13 19.78 1.63
C ALA A 89 -11.20 20.40 2.54
N PHE A 90 -10.82 21.04 3.65
CA PHE A 90 -11.79 21.79 4.47
C PHE A 90 -12.44 22.96 3.74
N GLU A 91 -11.72 23.58 2.80
CA GLU A 91 -12.25 24.70 2.03
C GLU A 91 -13.26 24.24 0.97
N TYR A 92 -13.19 22.98 0.52
CA TYR A 92 -13.98 22.44 -0.59
C TYR A 92 -15.03 21.37 -0.21
N GLY A 93 -15.08 20.91 1.05
CA GLY A 93 -16.16 20.08 1.61
C GLY A 93 -15.95 18.55 1.59
N GLU A 94 -16.95 17.79 2.06
CA GLU A 94 -16.86 16.34 2.39
C GLU A 94 -16.38 15.43 1.25
N LYS A 95 -16.69 15.76 -0.01
CA LYS A 95 -16.28 14.92 -1.16
C LYS A 95 -14.76 14.77 -1.25
N VAL A 96 -14.01 15.80 -0.85
CA VAL A 96 -12.54 15.80 -0.90
C VAL A 96 -11.94 14.95 0.23
N LEU A 97 -12.65 14.77 1.36
CA LEU A 97 -12.18 13.90 2.45
C LEU A 97 -12.13 12.43 2.03
N TYR A 98 -13.04 11.98 1.16
CA TYR A 98 -12.99 10.61 0.61
C TYR A 98 -11.77 10.40 -0.27
N GLU A 99 -11.43 11.40 -1.10
CA GLU A 99 -10.23 11.38 -1.95
C GLU A 99 -8.94 11.39 -1.11
N ILE A 100 -8.94 12.06 0.05
CA ILE A 100 -7.82 12.02 1.00
C ILE A 100 -7.61 10.62 1.59
N LYS A 101 -8.69 9.86 1.85
CA LYS A 101 -8.55 8.50 2.38
C LYS A 101 -7.79 7.61 1.41
N GLU A 102 -8.00 7.77 0.09
CA GLU A 102 -7.24 7.04 -0.93
C GLU A 102 -5.74 7.37 -0.92
N LEU A 103 -5.33 8.59 -0.50
CA LEU A 103 -3.91 8.94 -0.33
C LEU A 103 -3.22 8.12 0.77
N LEU A 104 -3.98 7.55 1.71
CA LEU A 104 -3.44 6.76 2.82
C LEU A 104 -3.35 5.26 2.51
N ILE A 105 -3.85 4.85 1.34
CA ILE A 105 -3.84 3.46 0.89
C ILE A 105 -2.62 3.25 0.00
N THR A 106 -1.78 2.29 0.38
CA THR A 106 -0.69 1.81 -0.46
C THR A 106 -0.89 0.33 -0.75
N ARG A 107 -0.93 -0.03 -2.03
CA ARG A 107 -1.08 -1.42 -2.47
C ARG A 107 0.24 -1.93 -3.03
N VAL A 108 0.60 -3.16 -2.67
CA VAL A 108 1.89 -3.77 -3.04
C VAL A 108 1.64 -5.17 -3.58
N SER A 109 2.19 -5.45 -4.76
CA SER A 109 2.23 -6.80 -5.34
C SER A 109 3.66 -7.31 -5.40
N PHE A 110 3.83 -8.57 -4.99
CA PHE A 110 5.12 -9.24 -5.00
C PHE A 110 5.27 -9.95 -6.34
N SER A 111 6.31 -9.63 -7.10
CA SER A 111 6.68 -10.22 -8.41
C SER A 111 5.92 -9.79 -9.66
N LYS A 112 4.67 -9.29 -9.57
CA LYS A 112 3.88 -8.94 -10.77
C LYS A 112 3.27 -7.55 -10.70
N GLY A 113 3.44 -6.77 -11.77
CA GLY A 113 2.76 -5.49 -11.95
C GLY A 113 1.31 -5.64 -12.41
N TRP A 114 0.56 -4.57 -12.21
CA TRP A 114 -0.83 -4.38 -12.66
C TRP A 114 -1.05 -2.91 -13.04
N GLY A 115 -2.21 -2.61 -13.59
CA GLY A 115 -2.58 -1.27 -14.06
C GLY A 115 -2.41 -1.14 -15.56
N GLU A 116 -2.44 0.10 -16.04
CA GLU A 116 -2.49 0.39 -17.48
C GLU A 116 -1.27 -0.15 -18.23
N ALA A 117 -0.08 -0.05 -17.60
CA ALA A 117 1.20 -0.49 -18.14
C ALA A 117 1.41 -2.02 -18.14
N TYR A 118 0.43 -2.82 -17.70
CA TYR A 118 0.57 -4.26 -17.56
C TYR A 118 -0.65 -5.03 -18.09
N ASP A 119 -0.46 -6.32 -18.38
CA ASP A 119 -1.56 -7.20 -18.82
C ASP A 119 -2.69 -7.29 -17.77
N ARG A 120 -2.33 -7.18 -16.49
CA ARG A 120 -3.27 -7.24 -15.37
C ARG A 120 -3.88 -5.87 -15.15
N LYS A 121 -5.18 -5.73 -15.39
CA LYS A 121 -5.89 -4.47 -15.20
C LYS A 121 -6.19 -4.11 -13.74
N SER A 122 -6.15 -5.08 -12.83
CA SER A 122 -6.41 -4.87 -11.40
C SER A 122 -5.45 -5.69 -10.56
N ILE A 123 -5.16 -5.19 -9.35
CA ILE A 123 -4.36 -5.88 -8.35
C ILE A 123 -4.96 -7.24 -7.95
N LEU A 124 -6.28 -7.42 -8.09
CA LEU A 124 -6.95 -8.70 -7.85
C LEU A 124 -6.46 -9.83 -8.80
N GLY A 125 -5.84 -9.47 -9.92
CA GLY A 125 -5.16 -10.42 -10.81
C GLY A 125 -3.76 -10.85 -10.34
N CYS A 126 -3.28 -10.29 -9.23
CA CYS A 126 -2.00 -10.66 -8.61
C CYS A 126 -2.24 -11.74 -7.54
N ASN A 127 -1.38 -12.78 -7.54
CA ASN A 127 -1.55 -13.93 -6.65
C ASN A 127 -1.21 -13.61 -5.19
N VAL A 128 -0.25 -12.70 -4.97
CA VAL A 128 0.21 -12.29 -3.65
C VAL A 128 0.34 -10.78 -3.67
N TRP A 129 -0.48 -10.11 -2.87
CA TRP A 129 -0.48 -8.67 -2.71
C TRP A 129 -0.93 -8.31 -1.30
N VAL A 130 -0.60 -7.10 -0.86
CA VAL A 130 -1.05 -6.53 0.41
C VAL A 130 -1.56 -5.12 0.20
N GLU A 131 -2.49 -4.73 1.07
CA GLU A 131 -2.91 -3.35 1.24
C GLU A 131 -2.39 -2.84 2.57
N ILE A 132 -1.75 -1.68 2.54
CA ILE A 132 -1.21 -0.99 3.69
C ILE A 132 -2.06 0.25 3.90
N ASN A 133 -2.71 0.29 5.06
CA ASN A 133 -3.48 1.43 5.53
C ASN A 133 -2.76 2.04 6.72
N LEU A 134 -2.51 3.35 6.70
CA LEU A 134 -1.79 4.05 7.77
C LEU A 134 -2.77 4.54 8.84
N PRO A 135 -2.80 3.93 10.04
CA PRO A 135 -3.86 4.19 11.02
C PRO A 135 -3.76 5.56 11.69
N ASN A 136 -2.56 6.12 11.85
CA ASN A 136 -2.37 7.40 12.54
C ASN A 136 -2.90 8.60 11.72
N PRO A 137 -2.58 8.72 10.42
CA PRO A 137 -3.20 9.73 9.57
C PRO A 137 -4.71 9.56 9.45
N MET A 138 -5.22 8.32 9.42
CA MET A 138 -6.65 8.04 9.31
C MET A 138 -7.43 8.56 10.53
N LYS A 139 -6.89 8.39 11.75
CA LYS A 139 -7.47 8.99 12.95
C LYS A 139 -7.49 10.52 12.92
N LYS A 140 -6.53 11.15 12.25
CA LYS A 140 -6.49 12.61 12.10
C LYS A 140 -7.63 13.09 11.22
N ILE A 141 -7.96 12.35 10.15
CA ILE A 141 -9.15 12.60 9.32
C ILE A 141 -10.43 12.44 10.16
N ASP A 142 -10.55 11.35 10.91
CA ASP A 142 -11.76 11.08 11.71
C ASP A 142 -11.95 12.10 12.85
N SER A 143 -10.88 12.74 13.33
CA SER A 143 -10.96 13.79 14.35
C SER A 143 -11.42 15.14 13.82
N VAL A 144 -11.42 15.32 12.50
CA VAL A 144 -11.75 16.58 11.85
C VAL A 144 -12.98 16.53 10.95
N SER A 145 -13.49 15.34 10.66
CA SER A 145 -14.85 15.11 10.15
C SER A 145 -15.90 15.33 11.23
#